data_AF-A0A0F7PAK8-F1
#
_entry.id   AF-A0A0F7PAK8-F1
#
_cell.length_a   1.000
_cell.length_b   1.000
_cell.length_c   1.000
_cell.angle_alpha   90.00
_cell.angle_beta   90.00
_cell.angle_gamma   90.00
#
_symmetry.space_group_name_H-M   'P 1'
#
loop_
_entity.id
_entity.type
_entity.pdbx_description
1 polymer ?
#
loop_
_entity_poly.entity_id
_entity_poly.type
_entity_poly.pdbx_seq_one_letter_code
_entity_poly.pdbx_strand_id
1 'polypeptide(L)'
;MSDPGDEPSLVDLIDDLERIEDTLEDETARSSVEEAIATARRIDTPPVFGRVIRGFDRADLTEATVGSLLLGIPMFVEGGTNEAGAFIATRPLAMIVTIALVIGLTVGIIYVADIQDVRVHEPILGFVPRRLVGVLGASLITATLMMTVWGRVDWAEPWLAVSQIVVAMVPMSIGGALGDILPGS
;
A
#
# COMPACT_ATOMS: atom_id res chain seq x y z
N MET A 1 -17.90 27.46 -29.14
CA MET A 1 -16.94 27.60 -28.03
C MET A 1 -17.01 26.28 -27.28
N SER A 2 -16.01 25.42 -27.45
CA SER A 2 -15.95 24.10 -26.81
C SER A 2 -15.01 24.21 -25.62
N ASP A 3 -15.46 23.73 -24.46
CA ASP A 3 -14.75 23.77 -23.18
C ASP A 3 -13.57 22.79 -23.19
N PRO A 4 -12.33 23.17 -22.81
CA PRO A 4 -11.15 22.33 -22.97
C PRO A 4 -10.88 21.39 -21.77
N GLY A 5 -11.93 20.79 -21.18
CA GLY A 5 -11.86 20.05 -19.91
C GLY A 5 -12.29 18.58 -19.89
N ASP A 6 -13.05 18.09 -20.89
CA ASP A 6 -13.48 16.68 -20.94
C ASP A 6 -12.77 15.96 -22.09
N GLU A 7 -11.69 15.24 -21.78
CA GLU A 7 -11.27 14.16 -22.67
C GLU A 7 -12.32 13.04 -22.54
N PRO A 8 -12.91 12.58 -23.67
CA PRO A 8 -13.98 11.59 -23.63
C PRO A 8 -13.51 10.32 -22.90
N SER A 9 -14.22 9.95 -21.84
CA SER A 9 -13.90 8.79 -21.03
C SER A 9 -14.48 7.51 -21.63
N LEU A 10 -13.97 6.37 -21.19
CA LEU A 10 -14.48 5.06 -21.62
C LEU A 10 -15.92 4.83 -21.12
N VAL A 11 -16.29 5.47 -20.01
CA VAL A 11 -17.66 5.50 -19.47
C VAL A 11 -18.59 6.26 -20.41
N ASP A 12 -18.18 7.43 -20.90
CA ASP A 12 -18.96 8.22 -21.87
C ASP A 12 -19.17 7.45 -23.18
N LEU A 13 -18.17 6.68 -23.61
CA LEU A 13 -18.28 5.82 -24.78
C LEU A 13 -19.26 4.65 -24.57
N ILE A 14 -19.31 4.07 -23.36
CA ILE A 14 -20.25 2.99 -23.03
C ILE A 14 -21.68 3.53 -23.00
N ASP A 15 -21.91 4.68 -22.36
CA ASP A 15 -23.22 5.34 -22.31
C ASP A 15 -23.73 5.70 -23.72
N ASP A 16 -22.82 6.13 -24.61
CA ASP A 16 -23.13 6.41 -26.00
C ASP A 16 -23.52 5.16 -26.80
N LEU A 17 -22.88 4.02 -26.53
CA LEU A 17 -23.18 2.73 -27.19
C LEU A 17 -24.52 2.15 -26.70
N GLU A 18 -24.84 2.24 -25.42
CA GLU A 18 -26.13 1.81 -24.85
C GLU A 18 -27.30 2.57 -25.48
N ARG A 19 -27.13 3.89 -25.66
CA ARG A 19 -28.13 4.73 -26.33
C ARG A 19 -28.32 4.36 -27.81
N ILE A 20 -27.28 3.86 -28.49
CA ILE A 20 -27.39 3.37 -29.87
C ILE A 20 -28.11 2.02 -29.90
N GLU A 21 -27.84 1.13 -28.94
CA GLU A 21 -28.50 -0.17 -28.81
C GLU A 21 -30.03 -0.05 -28.74
N ASP A 22 -30.54 0.91 -27.95
CA ASP A 22 -31.97 1.19 -27.77
C ASP A 22 -32.69 1.60 -29.07
N THR A 23 -31.94 2.08 -30.07
CA THR A 23 -32.49 2.53 -31.37
C THR A 23 -32.41 1.49 -32.47
N LEU A 24 -31.74 0.36 -32.23
CA LEU A 24 -31.59 -0.68 -33.24
C LEU A 24 -32.82 -1.59 -33.30
N GLU A 25 -33.34 -1.83 -34.50
CA GLU A 25 -34.44 -2.77 -34.75
C GLU A 25 -33.93 -4.16 -35.21
N ASP A 26 -32.72 -4.23 -35.77
CA ASP A 26 -32.09 -5.48 -36.22
C ASP A 26 -31.40 -6.24 -35.08
N GLU A 27 -31.73 -7.51 -34.94
CA GLU A 27 -31.20 -8.39 -33.89
C GLU A 27 -29.69 -8.61 -34.03
N THR A 28 -29.19 -8.68 -35.27
CA THR A 28 -27.77 -8.90 -35.56
C THR A 28 -26.94 -7.69 -35.13
N ALA A 29 -27.44 -6.49 -35.44
CA ALA A 29 -26.84 -5.23 -35.02
C ALA A 29 -26.84 -5.09 -33.48
N ARG A 30 -27.94 -5.45 -32.81
CA ARG A 30 -28.04 -5.39 -31.34
C ARG A 30 -27.00 -6.29 -30.66
N SER A 31 -26.90 -7.55 -31.10
CA SER A 31 -25.89 -8.49 -30.57
C SER A 31 -24.46 -8.00 -30.75
N SER A 32 -24.16 -7.28 -31.84
CA SER A 32 -22.82 -6.72 -32.09
C SER A 32 -22.50 -5.55 -31.15
N VAL A 33 -23.49 -4.72 -30.82
CA VAL A 33 -23.34 -3.62 -29.85
C VAL A 33 -23.20 -4.15 -28.43
N GLU A 34 -23.98 -5.17 -28.07
CA GLU A 34 -23.88 -5.85 -26.77
C GLU A 34 -22.47 -6.45 -26.56
N GLU A 35 -21.91 -7.08 -27.59
CA GLU A 35 -20.53 -7.61 -27.54
C GLU A 35 -19.47 -6.51 -27.41
N ALA A 36 -19.70 -5.36 -28.06
CA ALA A 36 -18.84 -4.19 -27.95
C ALA A 36 -18.90 -3.56 -26.55
N ILE A 37 -20.09 -3.38 -25.97
CA ILE A 37 -20.30 -2.91 -24.59
C ILE A 37 -19.65 -3.89 -23.60
N ALA A 38 -19.84 -5.19 -23.78
CA ALA A 38 -19.24 -6.22 -22.94
C ALA A 38 -17.70 -6.27 -23.03
N THR A 39 -17.14 -5.87 -24.17
CA THR A 39 -15.69 -5.75 -24.38
C THR A 39 -15.16 -4.46 -23.79
N ALA A 40 -15.86 -3.33 -23.98
CA ALA A 40 -15.52 -2.04 -23.41
C ALA A 40 -15.53 -2.09 -21.87
N ARG A 41 -16.54 -2.70 -21.24
CA ARG A 41 -16.58 -2.91 -19.78
C ARG A 41 -15.45 -3.78 -19.24
N ARG A 42 -14.98 -4.75 -20.05
CA ARG A 42 -13.79 -5.56 -19.73
C ARG A 42 -12.48 -4.76 -19.79
N ILE A 43 -12.43 -3.74 -20.64
CA ILE A 43 -11.28 -2.82 -20.79
C ILE A 43 -11.34 -1.69 -19.75
N ASP A 44 -12.55 -1.22 -19.39
CA ASP A 44 -12.81 -0.23 -18.34
C ASP A 44 -12.61 -0.77 -16.94
N THR A 45 -12.48 -2.09 -16.82
CA THR A 45 -11.92 -2.67 -15.61
C THR A 45 -10.48 -2.17 -15.49
N PRO A 46 -10.16 -1.34 -14.48
CA PRO A 46 -8.81 -0.82 -14.34
C PRO A 46 -7.85 -2.01 -14.34
N PRO A 47 -6.73 -1.97 -15.09
CA PRO A 47 -5.75 -3.03 -15.02
C PRO A 47 -5.28 -3.14 -13.57
N VAL A 48 -5.72 -4.20 -12.90
CA VAL A 48 -5.43 -4.47 -11.48
C VAL A 48 -3.94 -4.76 -11.26
N PHE A 49 -3.18 -4.91 -12.35
CA PHE A 49 -1.78 -5.32 -12.34
C PHE A 49 -0.99 -4.60 -13.44
N GLY A 50 0.15 -4.00 -13.06
CA GLY A 50 1.22 -3.70 -14.03
C GLY A 50 1.46 -2.24 -14.40
N ARG A 51 1.29 -1.26 -13.50
CA ARG A 51 1.90 0.07 -13.69
C ARG A 51 3.27 0.13 -13.02
N VAL A 52 4.28 0.54 -13.80
CA VAL A 52 5.66 0.76 -13.34
C VAL A 52 5.70 2.04 -12.50
N ILE A 53 5.74 1.87 -11.19
CA ILE A 53 5.76 2.96 -10.21
C ILE A 53 7.17 3.58 -10.19
N ARG A 54 7.29 4.88 -10.50
CA ARG A 54 8.54 5.64 -10.44
C ARG A 54 8.54 6.54 -9.21
N GLY A 55 9.21 6.10 -8.14
CA GLY A 55 9.46 6.91 -6.94
C GLY A 55 8.52 6.60 -5.78
N PHE A 56 8.78 7.24 -4.63
CA PHE A 56 7.91 7.24 -3.45
C PHE A 56 7.42 8.68 -3.26
N ASP A 57 6.13 8.92 -3.47
CA ASP A 57 5.50 10.23 -3.44
C ASP A 57 4.72 10.48 -2.13
N ARG A 58 3.93 11.57 -2.08
CA ARG A 58 3.14 11.91 -0.89
C ARG A 58 1.87 11.06 -0.74
N ALA A 59 1.35 10.52 -1.85
CA ALA A 59 0.21 9.62 -1.82
C ALA A 59 0.64 8.27 -1.21
N ASP A 60 1.80 7.75 -1.64
CA ASP A 60 2.39 6.52 -1.10
C ASP A 60 2.62 6.62 0.43
N LEU A 61 3.07 7.78 0.93
CA LEU A 61 3.21 8.02 2.36
C LEU A 61 1.87 7.94 3.10
N THR A 62 0.81 8.45 2.50
CA THR A 62 -0.53 8.47 3.08
C THR A 62 -1.09 7.05 3.17
N GLU A 63 -0.93 6.26 2.11
CA GLU A 63 -1.35 4.86 2.05
C GLU A 63 -0.56 3.99 3.03
N ALA A 64 0.77 4.16 3.07
CA ALA A 64 1.61 3.49 4.05
C ALA A 64 1.19 3.84 5.48
N THR A 65 0.82 5.10 5.72
CA THR A 65 0.31 5.56 7.02
C THR A 65 -1.04 4.90 7.36
N VAL A 66 -1.99 4.86 6.43
CA VAL A 66 -3.31 4.23 6.65
C VAL A 66 -3.16 2.74 6.93
N GLY A 67 -2.41 2.02 6.13
CA GLY A 67 -2.16 0.60 6.35
C GLY A 67 -1.47 0.34 7.69
N SER A 68 -0.49 1.17 8.05
CA SER A 68 0.18 1.09 9.35
C SER A 68 -0.78 1.33 10.52
N LEU A 69 -1.73 2.25 10.39
CA LEU A 69 -2.72 2.53 11.43
C LEU A 69 -3.76 1.41 11.54
N LEU A 70 -4.25 0.89 10.41
CA LEU A 70 -5.26 -0.17 10.39
C LEU A 70 -4.78 -1.44 11.10
N LEU A 71 -3.52 -1.83 10.89
CA LEU A 71 -2.95 -3.00 11.55
C LEU A 71 -2.29 -2.66 12.90
N GLY A 72 -1.83 -1.42 13.07
CA GLY A 72 -1.15 -0.94 14.27
C GLY A 72 -2.09 -0.67 15.44
N ILE A 73 -3.27 -0.10 15.22
CA ILE A 73 -4.22 0.26 16.29
C ILE A 73 -4.66 -0.96 17.11
N PRO A 74 -5.02 -2.12 16.53
CA PRO A 74 -5.38 -3.31 17.31
C PRO A 74 -4.24 -3.79 18.20
N MET A 75 -3.01 -3.88 17.68
CA MET A 75 -1.80 -4.22 18.47
C MET A 75 -1.47 -3.18 19.54
N PHE A 76 -1.79 -1.92 19.25
CA PHE A 76 -1.59 -0.82 20.16
C PHE A 76 -2.57 -0.93 21.35
N VAL A 77 -3.82 -1.34 21.12
CA VAL A 77 -4.85 -1.50 22.17
C VAL A 77 -4.71 -2.82 22.93
N GLU A 78 -4.29 -3.89 22.27
CA GLU A 78 -4.11 -5.21 22.87
C GLU A 78 -2.70 -5.33 23.48
N GLY A 79 -2.60 -5.66 24.78
CA GLY A 79 -1.36 -5.58 25.57
C GLY A 79 -0.09 -6.10 24.87
N GLY A 80 -0.23 -7.21 24.11
CA GLY A 80 0.84 -8.09 23.61
C GLY A 80 2.07 -7.45 22.98
N THR A 81 1.96 -6.26 22.39
CA THR A 81 3.11 -5.50 21.85
C THR A 81 4.14 -5.18 22.94
N ASN A 82 3.68 -4.83 24.14
CA ASN A 82 4.54 -4.42 25.23
C ASN A 82 5.25 -5.60 25.87
N GLU A 83 4.57 -6.73 26.06
CA GLU A 83 5.16 -7.95 26.59
C GLU A 83 6.18 -8.54 25.60
N ALA A 84 5.86 -8.55 24.31
CA ALA A 84 6.81 -8.97 23.27
C ALA A 84 8.02 -8.01 23.20
N GLY A 85 7.80 -6.70 23.34
CA GLY A 85 8.87 -5.71 23.43
C GLY A 85 9.79 -5.95 24.62
N ALA A 86 9.24 -6.22 25.80
CA ALA A 86 10.02 -6.58 26.98
C ALA A 86 10.80 -7.90 26.80
N PHE A 87 10.19 -8.87 26.12
CA PHE A 87 10.84 -10.15 25.81
C PHE A 87 12.07 -9.97 24.91
N ILE A 88 11.98 -9.15 23.85
CA ILE A 88 13.11 -8.93 22.94
C ILE A 88 14.15 -7.95 23.50
N ALA A 89 13.75 -7.02 24.37
CA ALA A 89 14.67 -6.08 25.02
C ALA A 89 15.79 -6.79 25.79
N THR A 90 15.50 -7.96 26.37
CA THR A 90 16.47 -8.78 27.11
C THR A 90 17.23 -9.78 26.23
N ARG A 91 16.90 -9.87 24.93
CA ARG A 91 17.41 -10.88 24.00
C ARG A 91 17.84 -10.23 22.68
N PRO A 92 19.09 -9.76 22.57
CA PRO A 92 19.59 -9.06 21.38
C PRO A 92 19.44 -9.88 20.08
N LEU A 93 19.60 -11.20 20.14
CA LEU A 93 19.35 -12.07 18.98
C LEU A 93 17.88 -12.04 18.54
N ALA A 94 16.93 -12.04 19.48
CA ALA A 94 15.52 -11.95 19.16
C ALA A 94 15.20 -10.58 18.52
N MET A 95 15.77 -9.49 19.04
CA MET A 95 15.66 -8.16 18.43
C MET A 95 16.16 -8.15 16.97
N ILE A 96 17.36 -8.68 16.72
CA ILE A 96 17.94 -8.76 15.36
C ILE A 96 17.02 -9.57 14.44
N VAL A 97 16.52 -10.71 14.93
CA VAL A 97 15.58 -11.56 14.17
C VAL A 97 14.28 -10.81 13.90
N THR A 98 13.73 -10.05 14.85
CA THR A 98 12.54 -9.24 14.64
C THR A 98 12.77 -8.17 13.59
N ILE A 99 13.88 -7.43 13.64
CA ILE A 99 14.23 -6.44 12.63
C ILE A 99 14.39 -7.08 11.25
N ALA A 100 15.10 -8.21 11.18
CA ALA A 100 15.27 -8.97 9.94
C ALA A 100 13.94 -9.50 9.41
N LEU A 101 13.02 -9.91 10.30
CA LEU A 101 11.68 -10.34 9.95
C LEU A 101 10.87 -9.18 9.37
N VAL A 102 10.90 -8.01 9.99
CA VAL A 102 10.23 -6.80 9.46
C VAL A 102 10.73 -6.48 8.06
N ILE A 103 12.05 -6.36 7.90
CA ILE A 103 12.65 -6.05 6.60
C ILE A 103 12.34 -7.15 5.58
N GLY A 104 12.47 -8.42 5.96
CA GLY A 104 12.23 -9.57 5.10
C GLY A 104 10.78 -9.70 4.66
N LEU A 105 9.82 -9.44 5.56
CA LEU A 105 8.40 -9.40 5.23
C LEU A 105 8.08 -8.25 4.29
N THR A 106 8.57 -7.04 4.58
CA THR A 106 8.37 -5.89 3.70
C THR A 106 9.00 -6.12 2.32
N VAL A 107 10.22 -6.67 2.26
CA VAL A 107 10.87 -7.04 1.00
C VAL A 107 10.08 -8.14 0.28
N GLY A 108 9.60 -9.15 1.01
CA GLY A 108 8.79 -10.22 0.46
C GLY A 108 7.49 -9.70 -0.18
N ILE A 109 6.83 -8.78 0.50
CA ILE A 109 5.59 -8.13 0.04
C ILE A 109 5.87 -7.23 -1.17
N ILE A 110 6.90 -6.37 -1.12
CA ILE A 110 7.19 -5.39 -2.18
C ILE A 110 7.85 -6.03 -3.42
N TYR A 111 8.75 -7.02 -3.25
CA TYR A 111 9.64 -7.49 -4.32
C TYR A 111 9.53 -8.98 -4.68
N VAL A 112 9.06 -9.85 -3.78
CA VAL A 112 8.97 -11.31 -4.04
C VAL A 112 7.56 -11.73 -4.46
N ALA A 113 6.53 -10.99 -4.07
CA ALA A 113 5.24 -11.05 -4.73
C ALA A 113 5.41 -10.53 -6.17
N ASP A 114 5.57 -11.45 -7.11
CA ASP A 114 5.98 -11.30 -8.51
C ASP A 114 4.99 -10.44 -9.35
N ILE A 115 4.91 -9.13 -9.07
CA ILE A 115 3.93 -8.22 -9.67
C ILE A 115 4.55 -6.95 -10.29
N GLN A 116 5.83 -6.62 -10.10
CA GLN A 116 6.38 -5.40 -10.72
C GLN A 116 7.78 -5.56 -11.31
N ASP A 117 7.90 -5.27 -12.60
CA ASP A 117 9.14 -4.91 -13.29
C ASP A 117 9.64 -3.58 -12.71
N VAL A 118 10.26 -3.63 -11.52
CA VAL A 118 10.82 -2.48 -10.83
C VAL A 118 12.15 -2.13 -11.50
N ARG A 119 12.07 -1.34 -12.57
CA ARG A 119 13.21 -0.55 -13.03
C ARG A 119 13.56 0.44 -11.92
N VAL A 120 14.57 0.09 -11.13
CA VAL A 120 15.15 0.94 -10.07
C VAL A 120 15.53 2.29 -10.70
N HIS A 121 14.68 3.30 -10.53
CA HIS A 121 15.00 4.67 -10.92
C HIS A 121 15.51 5.39 -9.67
N GLU A 122 16.82 5.65 -9.67
CA GLU A 122 17.55 6.40 -8.65
C GLU A 122 17.48 5.84 -7.21
N PRO A 123 18.25 4.79 -6.92
CA PRO A 123 18.38 4.26 -5.56
C PRO A 123 19.04 5.27 -4.61
N ILE A 124 18.63 5.29 -3.35
CA ILE A 124 19.36 6.01 -2.29
C ILE A 124 20.71 5.33 -2.11
N LEU A 125 21.79 6.11 -2.14
CA LEU A 125 23.18 5.62 -2.02
C LEU A 125 23.60 4.60 -3.09
N GLY A 126 22.82 4.41 -4.16
CA GLY A 126 23.14 3.46 -5.24
C GLY A 126 22.58 2.04 -5.07
N PHE A 127 22.10 1.66 -3.88
CA PHE A 127 21.67 0.28 -3.59
C PHE A 127 20.42 0.14 -2.71
N VAL A 128 19.98 1.19 -1.99
CA VAL A 128 18.79 1.12 -1.14
C VAL A 128 17.56 1.61 -1.90
N PRO A 129 16.51 0.79 -2.08
CA PRO A 129 15.30 1.23 -2.73
C PRO A 129 14.56 2.30 -1.91
N ARG A 130 14.23 3.43 -2.53
CA ARG A 130 13.49 4.54 -1.90
C ARG A 130 12.15 4.07 -1.31
N ARG A 131 11.45 3.19 -2.03
CA ARG A 131 10.15 2.63 -1.63
C ARG A 131 10.23 1.84 -0.32
N LEU A 132 11.21 0.95 -0.20
CA LEU A 132 11.47 0.19 1.02
C LEU A 132 11.73 1.12 2.22
N VAL A 133 12.54 2.17 2.01
CA VAL A 133 12.83 3.17 3.05
C VAL A 133 11.58 3.97 3.42
N GLY A 134 10.74 4.30 2.43
CA GLY A 134 9.47 4.99 2.64
C GLY A 134 8.51 4.21 3.52
N VAL A 135 8.24 2.95 3.17
CA VAL A 135 7.32 2.08 3.93
C VAL A 135 7.83 1.82 5.35
N LEU A 136 9.11 1.42 5.49
CA LEU A 136 9.70 1.17 6.80
C LEU A 136 9.78 2.44 7.65
N GLY A 137 10.14 3.57 7.02
CA GLY A 137 10.23 4.88 7.68
C GLY A 137 8.87 5.38 8.16
N ALA A 138 7.84 5.32 7.32
CA ALA A 138 6.47 5.67 7.68
C ALA A 138 5.98 4.81 8.85
N SER A 139 6.20 3.50 8.78
CA SER A 139 5.82 2.56 9.83
C SER A 139 6.54 2.86 11.15
N LEU A 140 7.85 3.14 11.10
CA LEU A 140 8.64 3.46 12.29
C LEU A 140 8.20 4.79 12.93
N ILE A 141 7.96 5.82 12.13
CA ILE A 141 7.50 7.12 12.61
C ILE A 141 6.11 6.97 13.23
N THR A 142 5.18 6.33 12.54
CA THR A 142 3.82 6.09 13.06
C THR A 142 3.86 5.26 14.33
N ALA A 143 4.63 4.18 14.38
CA ALA A 143 4.82 3.37 15.58
C ALA A 143 5.32 4.22 16.75
N THR A 144 6.39 4.99 16.54
CA THR A 144 6.99 5.83 17.57
C THR A 144 6.00 6.87 18.08
N LEU A 145 5.30 7.57 17.18
CA LEU A 145 4.33 8.60 17.54
C LEU A 145 3.14 8.00 18.28
N MET A 146 2.52 6.94 17.77
CA MET A 146 1.34 6.33 18.39
C MET A 146 1.69 5.73 19.75
N MET A 147 2.80 4.99 19.86
CA MET A 147 3.26 4.41 21.11
C MET A 147 3.57 5.48 22.17
N THR A 148 4.08 6.64 21.75
CA THR A 148 4.39 7.77 22.64
C THR A 148 3.13 8.53 23.07
N VAL A 149 2.28 8.92 22.11
CA VAL A 149 1.11 9.78 22.36
C VAL A 149 0.13 9.12 23.33
N TRP A 150 -0.01 7.80 23.27
CA TRP A 150 -0.87 7.06 24.18
C TRP A 150 -0.14 6.49 25.42
N GLY A 151 1.14 6.79 25.60
CA GLY A 151 1.89 6.36 26.80
C GLY A 151 2.11 4.85 26.89
N ARG A 152 2.24 4.15 25.75
CA ARG A 152 2.61 2.72 25.74
C ARG A 152 4.10 2.50 25.93
N VAL A 153 4.93 3.50 25.61
CA VAL A 153 6.38 3.45 25.87
C VAL A 153 6.76 4.37 27.02
N ASP A 154 7.68 3.91 27.85
CA ASP A 154 8.32 4.74 28.86
C ASP A 154 9.71 5.18 28.37
N TRP A 155 9.88 6.49 28.19
CA TRP A 155 11.12 7.09 27.76
C TRP A 155 12.21 7.12 28.84
N ALA A 156 11.87 6.81 30.10
CA ALA A 156 12.86 6.58 31.15
C ALA A 156 13.70 5.31 30.89
N GLU A 157 13.13 4.34 30.16
CA GLU A 157 13.79 3.10 29.74
C GLU A 157 13.91 3.06 28.20
N PRO A 158 14.81 3.86 27.59
CA PRO A 158 14.83 4.07 26.14
C PRO A 158 15.06 2.79 25.34
N TRP A 159 15.81 1.83 25.89
CA TRP A 159 16.03 0.54 25.23
C TRP A 159 14.77 -0.32 25.18
N LEU A 160 13.98 -0.32 26.26
CA LEU A 160 12.70 -1.01 26.30
C LEU A 160 11.71 -0.34 25.34
N ALA A 161 11.66 1.00 25.33
CA ALA A 161 10.83 1.76 24.41
C ALA A 161 11.14 1.42 22.94
N VAL A 162 12.41 1.43 22.54
CA VAL A 162 12.84 1.04 21.19
C VAL A 162 12.42 -0.39 20.86
N SER A 163 12.56 -1.32 21.80
CA SER A 163 12.16 -2.72 21.63
C SER A 163 10.66 -2.85 21.37
N GLN A 164 9.84 -2.13 22.15
CA GLN A 164 8.39 -2.11 21.97
C GLN A 164 7.99 -1.49 20.63
N ILE A 165 8.66 -0.41 20.21
CA ILE A 165 8.44 0.23 18.91
C ILE A 165 8.80 -0.72 17.75
N VAL A 166 9.90 -1.46 17.85
CA VAL A 166 10.30 -2.46 16.83
C VAL A 166 9.27 -3.57 16.70
N VAL A 167 8.70 -4.05 17.81
CA VAL A 167 7.60 -5.04 17.76
C VAL A 167 6.36 -4.44 17.10
N ALA A 168 5.98 -3.22 17.49
CA ALA A 168 4.85 -2.50 16.90
C ALA A 168 5.01 -2.33 15.38
N MET A 169 6.25 -2.15 14.93
CA MET A 169 6.61 -1.97 13.52
C MET A 169 6.28 -3.20 12.66
N VAL A 170 6.17 -4.41 13.21
CA VAL A 170 5.90 -5.64 12.45
C VAL A 170 4.57 -5.56 11.66
N PRO A 171 3.39 -5.52 12.29
CA PRO A 171 2.13 -5.38 11.56
C PRO A 171 2.00 -4.03 10.87
N MET A 172 2.57 -2.96 11.42
CA MET A 172 2.53 -1.65 10.80
C MET A 172 3.25 -1.63 9.44
N SER A 173 4.39 -2.31 9.34
CA SER A 173 5.15 -2.47 8.09
C SER A 173 4.45 -3.36 7.07
N ILE A 174 3.73 -4.40 7.53
CA ILE A 174 2.86 -5.21 6.67
C ILE A 174 1.73 -4.35 6.12
N GLY A 175 1.03 -3.62 7.00
CA GLY A 175 -0.04 -2.72 6.60
C GLY A 175 0.45 -1.65 5.64
N GLY A 176 1.60 -1.05 5.92
CA GLY A 176 2.21 -0.06 5.03
C GLY A 176 2.61 -0.64 3.67
N ALA A 177 3.19 -1.84 3.64
CA ALA A 177 3.57 -2.53 2.41
C ALA A 177 2.35 -3.00 1.60
N LEU A 178 1.25 -3.38 2.25
CA LEU A 178 -0.01 -3.70 1.59
C LEU A 178 -0.71 -2.45 1.07
N GLY A 179 -0.68 -1.34 1.83
CA GLY A 179 -1.15 -0.03 1.37
C GLY A 179 -0.43 0.39 0.10
N ASP A 180 0.89 0.25 0.09
CA ASP A 180 1.79 0.50 -1.05
C ASP A 180 1.53 -0.43 -2.28
N ILE A 181 0.75 -1.51 -2.13
CA ILE A 181 0.33 -2.38 -3.25
C ILE A 181 -1.08 -2.00 -3.76
N LEU A 182 -1.90 -1.34 -2.95
CA LEU A 182 -3.23 -0.92 -3.36
C LEU A 182 -3.11 0.22 -4.38
N PRO A 183 -3.87 0.21 -5.49
CA PRO A 183 -3.76 1.26 -6.50
C PRO A 183 -4.30 2.60 -5.98
N GLY A 184 -3.38 3.54 -5.72
CA GLY A 184 -3.65 4.96 -5.59
C GLY A 184 -3.53 5.67 -6.95
N SER A 185 -4.65 6.22 -7.41
CA SER A 185 -4.85 7.15 -8.56
C SER A 185 -3.85 7.12 -9.72
#